data_AF-A0A0E2H463-F1
#
_entry.id   AF-A0A0E2H463-F1
#
_cell.length_a   1.000
_cell.length_b   1.000
_cell.length_c   1.000
_cell.angle_alpha   90.00
_cell.angle_beta   90.00
_cell.angle_gamma   90.00
#
_symmetry.space_group_name_H-M   'P 1'
#
loop_
_entity.id
_entity.type
_entity.pdbx_description
1 polymer ?
#
loop_
_entity_poly.entity_id
_entity_poly.type
_entity_poly.pdbx_seq_one_letter_code
_entity_poly.pdbx_strand_id
1 'polypeptide(L)' 'MPASNKIKGPIAISQQKKLKKYPTDKLLHSKVLSGYQPDFARVILQEPEYTIEDAKAALDKVLKGGK' A
#
# COMPACT_ATOMS: atom_id res chain seq x y z
N MET A 1 35.41 5.44 -17.10
CA MET A 1 34.31 6.34 -16.64
C MET A 1 33.32 6.45 -17.78
N PRO A 2 31.98 6.32 -17.63
CA PRO A 2 31.13 6.68 -16.49
C PRO A 2 30.24 5.54 -15.92
N ALA A 3 29.56 5.86 -14.82
CA ALA A 3 28.78 5.02 -13.93
C ALA A 3 27.34 4.75 -14.41
N SER A 4 26.77 3.58 -14.05
CA SER A 4 25.40 3.48 -13.49
C SER A 4 25.10 2.05 -13.03
N ASN A 5 25.34 1.77 -11.74
CA ASN A 5 24.75 0.62 -11.07
C ASN A 5 23.25 0.89 -10.88
N LYS A 6 22.42 0.56 -11.87
CA LYS A 6 20.98 0.37 -11.64
C LYS A 6 20.75 -1.07 -11.24
N ILE A 7 20.69 -1.24 -9.92
CA ILE A 7 20.36 -2.47 -9.23
C ILE A 7 19.09 -3.05 -9.86
N LYS A 8 19.25 -4.28 -10.33
CA LYS A 8 18.26 -5.12 -10.97
C LYS A 8 17.12 -5.35 -9.97
N GLY A 9 15.87 -5.14 -10.38
CA GLY A 9 14.69 -5.63 -9.65
C GLY A 9 14.77 -7.16 -9.45
N PRO A 10 13.98 -7.75 -8.54
CA PRO A 10 12.53 -7.86 -8.81
C PRO A 10 11.69 -7.93 -7.53
N ILE A 11 10.76 -7.00 -7.29
CA ILE A 11 9.75 -7.19 -6.23
C ILE A 11 8.35 -6.96 -6.82
N ALA A 12 8.01 -7.80 -7.80
CA ALA A 12 6.64 -8.27 -7.93
C ALA A 12 6.47 -9.41 -6.91
N ILE A 13 6.37 -9.07 -5.63
CA ILE A 13 6.09 -10.08 -4.60
C ILE A 13 4.63 -10.47 -4.78
N SER A 14 4.47 -11.67 -5.36
CA SER A 14 3.49 -12.68 -4.98
C SER A 14 2.15 -12.13 -4.51
N GLN A 15 1.20 -12.17 -5.44
CA GLN A 15 -0.22 -12.34 -5.17
C GLN A 15 -0.44 -13.63 -4.36
N GLN A 16 -0.04 -13.67 -3.09
CA GLN A 16 -0.56 -14.64 -2.14
C GLN A 16 -1.66 -13.95 -1.37
N LYS A 17 -2.83 -14.00 -2.00
CA LYS A 17 -4.17 -14.00 -1.42
C LYS A 17 -4.17 -14.77 -0.10
N LYS A 18 -3.75 -14.12 0.98
CA LYS A 18 -3.79 -14.65 2.34
C LYS A 18 -4.28 -13.51 3.20
N LEU A 19 -5.36 -13.77 3.92
CA LEU A 19 -5.92 -12.94 4.98
C LEU A 19 -4.90 -12.78 6.12
N LYS A 20 -3.77 -12.14 5.82
CA LYS A 20 -2.75 -11.75 6.77
C LYS A 20 -2.97 -10.27 7.01
N LYS A 21 -3.15 -9.91 8.27
CA LYS A 21 -3.05 -8.53 8.72
C LYS A 21 -1.63 -8.08 8.43
N TYR A 22 -1.50 -6.94 7.79
CA TYR A 22 -0.23 -6.32 7.51
C TYR A 22 -0.17 -4.99 8.24
N PRO A 23 1.03 -4.61 8.72
CA PRO A 23 1.23 -3.28 9.24
C PRO A 23 0.85 -2.24 8.19
N THR A 24 0.20 -1.17 8.61
CA THR A 24 -0.21 -0.07 7.73
C THR A 24 0.97 0.45 6.92
N ASP A 25 2.14 0.66 7.54
CA ASP A 25 3.35 1.10 6.83
C ASP A 25 3.79 0.14 5.70
N LYS A 26 3.60 -1.18 5.86
CA LYS A 26 3.89 -2.16 4.80
C LYS A 26 2.82 -2.16 3.71
N LEU A 27 1.56 -1.91 4.06
CA LEU A 27 0.47 -1.77 3.09
C LEU A 27 0.63 -0.48 2.27
N LEU A 28 1.00 0.63 2.90
CA LEU A 28 1.23 1.93 2.25
C LEU A 28 2.36 1.87 1.22
N HIS A 29 3.45 1.16 1.55
CA HIS A 29 4.55 0.93 0.60
C HIS A 29 4.26 -0.20 -0.42
N SER A 30 3.11 -0.86 -0.34
CA SER A 30 2.75 -1.93 -1.26
C SER A 30 2.22 -1.37 -2.57
N LYS A 31 2.43 -2.14 -3.65
CA LYS A 31 1.94 -1.83 -5.00
C LYS A 31 0.43 -1.65 -5.07
N VAL A 32 -0.31 -2.23 -4.12
CA VAL A 32 -1.78 -2.16 -4.03
C VAL A 32 -2.24 -0.76 -3.63
N LEU A 33 -1.48 -0.07 -2.76
CA LEU A 33 -1.80 1.27 -2.29
C LEU A 33 -0.93 2.37 -2.91
N SER A 34 -0.04 2.03 -3.84
CA SER A 34 0.82 3.00 -4.54
C SER A 34 0.06 4.04 -5.37
N GLY A 35 -1.23 3.83 -5.63
CA GLY A 35 -2.10 4.83 -6.24
C GLY A 35 -2.68 5.85 -5.26
N TYR A 36 -2.48 5.64 -3.95
CA TYR A 36 -2.96 6.51 -2.89
C TYR A 36 -1.79 7.26 -2.24
N GLN A 37 -2.06 8.47 -1.78
CA GLN A 37 -1.05 9.26 -1.07
C GLN A 37 -0.76 8.61 0.30
N PRO A 38 0.51 8.32 0.64
CA PRO A 38 0.86 7.56 1.85
C PRO A 38 0.41 8.26 3.14
N ASP A 39 0.56 9.59 3.23
CA ASP A 39 0.05 10.37 4.36
C ASP A 39 -1.46 10.27 4.52
N PHE A 40 -2.20 10.35 3.41
CA PHE A 40 -3.66 10.28 3.44
C PHE A 40 -4.12 8.90 3.87
N ALA A 41 -3.47 7.87 3.32
CA ALA A 41 -3.80 6.52 3.68
C ALA A 41 -3.39 6.18 5.12
N ARG A 42 -2.35 6.80 5.69
CA ARG A 42 -2.01 6.72 7.12
C ARG A 42 -3.05 7.38 8.03
N VAL A 43 -3.68 8.47 7.58
CA VAL A 43 -4.75 9.15 8.32
C VAL A 43 -6.05 8.34 8.31
N ILE A 44 -6.35 7.65 7.22
CA ILE A 44 -7.54 6.80 7.08
C ILE A 44 -7.35 5.46 7.79
N LEU A 45 -6.17 4.86 7.64
CA LEU A 45 -5.78 3.62 8.29
C LEU A 45 -5.19 3.94 9.66
N GLN A 46 -6.04 4.37 10.58
CA GLN A 46 -5.65 4.74 11.95
C GLN A 46 -5.15 3.55 12.76
N GLU A 47 -5.64 2.34 12.46
CA GLU A 47 -5.12 1.13 13.08
C GLU A 47 -3.73 0.76 12.53
N PRO A 48 -2.85 0.18 13.36
CA PRO A 48 -1.52 -0.23 12.92
C PRO A 48 -1.56 -1.46 12.02
N GLU A 49 -2.65 -2.23 11.98
CA GLU A 49 -2.78 -3.48 11.24
C GLU A 49 -4.10 -3.54 10.47
N TYR A 50 -4.02 -3.66 9.15
CA TYR A 50 -5.18 -3.86 8.29
C TYR A 50 -5.00 -5.06 7.37
N THR A 51 -6.12 -5.57 6.86
CA THR A 51 -6.10 -6.50 5.73
C THR A 51 -6.07 -5.68 4.43
N ILE A 52 -5.51 -6.22 3.35
CA ILE A 52 -5.47 -5.53 2.04
C ILE A 52 -6.86 -5.07 1.61
N GLU A 53 -7.88 -5.91 1.81
CA GLU A 53 -9.27 -5.61 1.45
C GLU A 53 -9.86 -4.50 2.33
N ASP A 54 -9.62 -4.57 3.65
CA ASP A 54 -10.12 -3.59 4.60
C ASP A 54 -9.48 -2.21 4.37
N ALA A 55 -8.16 -2.20 4.17
CA ALA A 55 -7.43 -0.99 3.86
C ALA A 55 -7.93 -0.36 2.56
N LYS A 56 -8.10 -1.17 1.51
CA LYS A 56 -8.63 -0.69 0.23
C LYS A 56 -10.06 -0.15 0.39
N ALA A 57 -10.92 -0.84 1.13
CA ALA A 57 -12.30 -0.42 1.37
C ALA A 57 -12.38 0.90 2.15
N ALA A 58 -11.57 1.07 3.19
CA ALA A 58 -11.48 2.30 3.96
C ALA A 58 -11.03 3.48 3.09
N LEU A 59 -9.99 3.28 2.26
CA LEU A 59 -9.49 4.30 1.35
C LEU A 59 -10.48 4.64 0.24
N ASP A 60 -11.10 3.63 -0.37
CA ASP A 60 -12.10 3.82 -1.43
C ASP A 60 -13.33 4.58 -0.90
N LYS A 61 -13.78 4.26 0.32
CA LYS A 61 -14.89 4.96 0.99
C LYS A 61 -14.62 6.46 1.15
N VAL A 62 -13.40 6.85 1.51
CA VAL A 62 -13.04 8.27 1.69
C VAL A 62 -12.89 8.98 0.34
N LEU A 63 -12.25 8.35 -0.64
CA LEU A 63 -12.05 8.93 -1.97
C LEU A 63 -13.37 9.10 -2.75
N LYS A 64 -14.26 8.14 -2.63
CA LYS A 64 -15.58 8.18 -3.27
C LYS A 64 -16.58 9.07 -2.53
N GLY A 65 -16.23 9.51 -1.32
CA GLY A 65 -17.01 10.41 -0.47
C GLY A 65 -16.80 11.90 -0.74
N GLY A 66 -15.97 12.28 -1.72
CA GLY A 66 -15.81 13.67 -2.15
C GLY A 66 -17.04 14.16 -2.91
N LYS A 67 -18.05 14.64 -2.18
CA LYS A 67 -19.13 15.48 -2.71
C LYS A 67 -18.79 16.95 -2.54
#